data_AF-J7R2Q7-F1
#
_entry.id   AF-J7R2Q7-F1
#
_cell.length_a   1.000
_cell.length_b   1.000
_cell.length_c   1.000
_cell.angle_alpha   90.00
_cell.angle_beta   90.00
_cell.angle_gamma   90.00
#
_symmetry.space_group_name_H-M   'P 1'
#
loop_
_entity.id
_entity.type
_entity.pdbx_description
1 polymer ?
#
loop_
_entity_poly.entity_id
_entity_poly.type
_entity_poly.pdbx_seq_one_letter_code
_entity_poly.pdbx_strand_id
1 'polypeptide(L)'
;MSAANGMASALDDGQKKEMATFLDGENAKQKIQSAVHRFNESCFQKCVASVQSPTLSAEEENCLSGCVNRFLDVSIRVANGIQGSR
;
A
#
# COMPACT_ATOMS: atom_id res chain seq x y z
N MET A 1 6.47 -19.11 -14.96
CA MET A 1 5.81 -19.61 -13.74
C MET A 1 6.34 -20.96 -13.25
N SER A 2 7.18 -21.69 -13.99
CA SER A 2 7.65 -23.04 -13.59
C SER A 2 8.84 -23.11 -12.62
N ALA A 3 9.51 -21.99 -12.31
CA ALA A 3 10.70 -21.99 -11.46
C ALA A 3 10.40 -22.00 -9.94
N ALA A 4 9.25 -21.46 -9.51
CA ALA A 4 8.89 -21.40 -8.09
C ALA A 4 8.51 -22.76 -7.51
N ASN A 5 8.00 -23.68 -8.34
CA ASN A 5 7.46 -24.96 -7.89
C ASN A 5 8.54 -26.01 -7.59
N GLY A 6 9.80 -25.76 -7.97
CA GLY A 6 10.93 -26.67 -7.72
C GLY A 6 11.70 -26.39 -6.42
N MET A 7 11.70 -25.13 -5.94
CA MET A 7 12.39 -24.75 -4.70
C MET A 7 11.63 -25.20 -3.46
N ALA A 8 10.29 -25.12 -3.46
CA ALA A 8 9.47 -25.48 -2.30
C ALA A 8 9.56 -26.98 -1.90
N SER A 9 9.87 -27.85 -2.86
CA SER A 9 9.99 -29.31 -2.64
C SER A 9 11.33 -29.73 -2.03
N ALA A 10 12.34 -28.84 -2.02
CA ALA A 10 13.70 -29.13 -1.56
C ALA A 10 14.02 -28.52 -0.18
N LEU A 11 13.10 -27.75 0.41
CA LEU A 11 13.28 -27.10 1.71
C LEU A 11 12.83 -28.02 2.85
N ASP A 12 13.55 -28.01 3.96
CA ASP A 12 13.07 -28.60 5.21
C ASP A 12 11.93 -27.75 5.83
N ASP A 13 11.21 -28.30 6.80
CA ASP A 13 10.04 -27.64 7.38
C ASP A 13 10.39 -26.35 8.16
N GLY A 14 11.61 -26.24 8.67
CA GLY A 14 12.13 -25.02 9.28
C GLY A 14 12.37 -23.93 8.23
N GLN A 15 13.03 -24.27 7.13
CA GLN A 15 13.27 -23.38 6.00
C GLN A 15 11.97 -22.89 5.34
N LYS A 16 10.95 -23.76 5.22
CA LYS A 16 9.63 -23.36 4.70
C LYS A 16 8.97 -22.31 5.61
N LYS A 17 9.10 -22.45 6.93
CA LYS A 17 8.54 -21.50 7.90
C LYS A 17 9.24 -20.15 7.85
N GLU A 18 10.57 -20.14 7.75
CA GLU A 18 11.36 -18.91 7.59
C GLU A 18 11.03 -18.22 6.27
N MET A 19 10.97 -18.97 5.17
CA MET A 19 10.57 -18.46 3.86
C MET A 19 9.16 -17.87 3.88
N ALA A 20 8.20 -18.52 4.52
CA ALA A 20 6.84 -17.99 4.67
C ALA A 20 6.84 -16.63 5.39
N THR A 21 7.61 -16.54 6.48
CA THR A 21 7.75 -15.29 7.26
C THR A 21 8.39 -14.18 6.42
N PHE A 22 9.44 -14.51 5.66
CA PHE A 22 10.10 -13.59 4.75
C PHE A 22 9.14 -13.10 3.65
N LEU A 23 8.41 -14.01 3.01
CA LEU A 23 7.44 -13.67 1.96
C LEU A 23 6.32 -12.78 2.50
N ASP A 24 5.83 -13.03 3.71
CA ASP A 24 4.81 -12.18 4.34
C ASP A 24 5.33 -10.75 4.57
N GLY A 25 6.58 -10.61 5.02
CA GLY A 25 7.25 -9.31 5.16
C GLY A 25 7.39 -8.56 3.83
N GLU A 26 7.87 -9.25 2.80
CA GLU A 26 8.01 -8.64 1.46
C GLU A 26 6.66 -8.28 0.85
N ASN A 27 5.64 -9.14 1.01
CA ASN A 27 4.29 -8.85 0.57
C ASN A 27 3.70 -7.62 1.29
N ALA A 28 3.93 -7.47 2.59
CA ALA A 28 3.51 -6.28 3.33
C ALA A 28 4.19 -5.01 2.79
N LYS A 29 5.49 -5.07 2.51
CA LYS A 29 6.24 -3.96 1.90
C LYS A 29 5.70 -3.59 0.52
N GLN A 30 5.43 -4.58 -0.34
CA GLN A 30 4.84 -4.35 -1.68
C GLN A 30 3.45 -3.68 -1.60
N LYS A 31 2.62 -4.08 -0.63
CA LYS A 31 1.32 -3.46 -0.39
C LYS A 31 1.47 -1.98 0.00
N ILE A 32 2.43 -1.64 0.87
CA ILE A 32 2.70 -0.25 1.26
C ILE A 32 3.15 0.57 0.05
N GLN A 33 4.09 0.07 -0.75
CA GLN A 33 4.55 0.76 -1.96
C GLN A 33 3.41 1.01 -2.94
N SER A 34 2.56 0.01 -3.16
CA SER A 34 1.37 0.14 -4.00
C SER A 34 0.39 1.18 -3.46
N ALA A 35 0.22 1.25 -2.14
CA ALA A 35 -0.62 2.27 -1.50
C ALA A 35 -0.05 3.68 -1.69
N VAL A 36 1.27 3.86 -1.50
CA VAL A 36 1.95 5.14 -1.73
C VAL A 36 1.74 5.63 -3.16
N HIS A 37 1.91 4.76 -4.17
CA HIS A 37 1.66 5.14 -5.56
C HIS A 37 0.22 5.57 -5.81
N ARG A 38 -0.76 4.84 -5.27
CA ARG A 38 -2.19 5.19 -5.38
C ARG A 38 -2.51 6.53 -4.73
N PHE A 39 -1.94 6.80 -3.56
CA PHE A 39 -2.14 8.07 -2.86
C PHE A 39 -1.51 9.22 -3.62
N ASN A 40 -0.29 9.04 -4.15
CA ASN A 40 0.35 10.05 -4.97
C ASN A 40 -0.50 10.37 -6.21
N GLU A 41 -0.97 9.36 -6.95
CA GLU A 41 -1.79 9.58 -8.15
C GLU A 41 -3.10 10.32 -7.83
N SER A 42 -3.81 9.90 -6.78
CA SER A 42 -5.10 10.50 -6.41
C SER A 42 -4.96 11.88 -5.77
N CYS A 43 -4.04 12.04 -4.82
CA CYS A 43 -3.94 13.25 -4.01
C CYS A 43 -3.14 14.35 -4.69
N PHE A 44 -2.15 14.03 -5.52
CA PHE A 44 -1.42 15.04 -6.28
C PHE A 44 -2.36 15.83 -7.20
N GLN A 45 -3.22 15.14 -7.95
CA GLN A 45 -4.20 15.78 -8.85
C GLN A 45 -5.22 16.65 -8.11
N LYS A 46 -5.45 16.39 -6.82
CA LYS A 46 -6.42 17.14 -6.00
C LYS A 46 -5.82 18.32 -5.28
N CYS A 47 -4.56 18.20 -4.85
CA CYS A 47 -3.93 19.15 -3.95
C CYS A 47 -2.85 20.02 -4.61
N VAL A 48 -2.26 19.56 -5.72
CA VAL A 48 -1.18 20.26 -6.41
C VAL A 48 -1.69 20.71 -7.78
N ALA A 49 -2.20 21.94 -7.85
CA ALA A 49 -2.72 22.51 -9.10
C ALA A 49 -1.61 22.80 -10.13
N SER A 50 -0.44 23.23 -9.65
CA SER A 50 0.75 23.52 -10.46
C SER A 50 2.00 23.45 -9.58
N VAL A 51 3.09 22.87 -10.09
CA VAL A 51 4.36 22.84 -9.37
C VAL A 51 5.06 24.19 -9.52
N GLN A 52 5.07 24.98 -8.44
CA GLN A 52 5.70 26.31 -8.41
C GLN A 52 7.04 26.34 -7.66
N SER A 53 7.32 25.31 -6.85
CA SER A 53 8.50 25.20 -5.98
C SER A 53 8.98 23.74 -5.94
N PRO A 54 10.27 23.46 -5.68
CA PRO A 54 10.76 22.11 -5.39
C PRO A 54 10.23 21.53 -4.07
N THR A 55 9.64 22.37 -3.21
CA THR A 55 9.03 21.95 -1.94
C THR A 55 7.54 22.22 -1.95
N LEU A 56 6.80 21.44 -1.14
CA LEU A 56 5.39 21.69 -0.90
C LEU A 56 5.21 22.99 -0.11
N SER A 57 4.17 23.75 -0.47
CA SER A 57 3.65 24.83 0.36
C SER A 57 2.87 24.26 1.55
N ALA A 58 2.68 25.07 2.59
CA ALA A 58 1.89 24.67 3.76
C ALA A 58 0.45 24.28 3.39
N GLU A 59 -0.13 24.89 2.36
CA GLU A 59 -1.48 24.55 1.88
C GLU A 59 -1.52 23.18 1.20
N GLU A 60 -0.52 22.87 0.36
CA GLU A 60 -0.38 21.56 -0.27
C GLU A 60 -0.12 20.45 0.76
N GLU A 61 0.74 20.67 1.75
CA GLU A 61 1.00 19.72 2.83
C GLU A 61 -0.28 19.39 3.61
N ASN A 62 -1.03 20.42 4.00
CA ASN A 62 -2.29 20.26 4.71
C ASN A 62 -3.34 19.53 3.86
N CYS A 63 -3.46 19.87 2.57
CA CYS A 63 -4.35 19.19 1.65
C CYS A 63 -3.98 17.72 1.47
N LEU A 64 -2.70 17.41 1.24
CA LEU A 64 -2.21 16.04 1.01
C LEU A 64 -2.47 15.15 2.24
N SER A 65 -2.14 15.64 3.44
CA SER A 65 -2.44 14.96 4.70
C SER A 65 -3.94 14.69 4.86
N GLY A 66 -4.77 15.71 4.58
CA GLY A 66 -6.22 15.57 4.57
C GLY A 66 -6.70 14.53 3.55
N CYS A 67 -6.20 14.56 2.32
CA CYS A 67 -6.58 13.65 1.25
C CYS A 67 -6.30 12.18 1.60
N VAL A 68 -5.10 11.87 2.11
CA VAL A 68 -4.73 10.50 2.50
C VAL A 68 -5.62 10.03 3.65
N ASN A 69 -5.80 10.84 4.70
CA ASN A 69 -6.65 10.48 5.83
C ASN A 69 -8.10 10.20 5.40
N ARG A 70 -8.67 11.05 4.52
CA ARG A 70 -10.03 10.84 4.01
C ARG A 70 -10.15 9.60 3.14
N PHE A 71 -9.14 9.30 2.33
CA PHE A 71 -9.13 8.07 1.54
C PHE A 71 -9.12 6.83 2.44
N LEU A 72 -8.31 6.83 3.50
CA LEU A 72 -8.25 5.74 4.47
C LEU A 72 -9.58 5.59 5.24
N ASP A 73 -10.17 6.70 5.71
CA ASP A 73 -11.48 6.70 6.38
C ASP A 73 -12.55 6.02 5.52
N VAL A 74 -12.64 6.42 4.25
CA VAL A 74 -13.61 5.86 3.30
C VAL A 74 -13.30 4.40 3.01
N SER A 75 -12.03 4.05 2.81
CA SER A 75 -11.61 2.67 2.54
C SER A 75 -11.99 1.72 3.68
N ILE A 76 -11.76 2.14 4.93
CA ILE A 76 -12.17 1.38 6.12
C ILE A 76 -13.69 1.26 6.20
N ARG A 77 -14.42 2.36 5.96
CA ARG A 77 -15.88 2.35 5.97
C ARG A 77 -16.46 1.39 4.92
N VAL A 78 -15.91 1.38 3.71
CA VAL A 78 -16.31 0.46 2.64
C VAL A 78 -15.98 -0.98 3.03
N ALA A 79 -14.77 -1.24 3.53
CA ALA A 79 -14.35 -2.58 3.95
C ALA A 79 -15.24 -3.14 5.07
N ASN A 80 -15.57 -2.32 6.07
CA ASN A 80 -16.48 -2.69 7.16
C ASN A 80 -17.90 -2.94 6.64
N GLY A 81 -18.37 -2.12 5.68
CA GLY A 81 -19.66 -2.33 5.03
C GLY A 81 -19.75 -3.69 4.32
N ILE A 82 -18.68 -4.10 3.63
CA ILE A 82 -18.63 -5.40 2.95
C ILE A 82 -18.60 -6.55 3.97
N GLN A 83 -17.83 -6.42 5.05
CA GLN A 83 -17.74 -7.45 6.10
C GLN A 83 -19.05 -7.62 6.89
N GLY A 84 -19.75 -6.51 7.17
CA GLY A 84 -21.05 -6.50 7.86
C GLY A 84 -22.25 -6.81 6.97
N SER A 85 -22.05 -6.98 5.64
CA SER A 85 -23.07 -7.43 4.69
C SER A 85 -23.07 -8.96 4.51
N ARG A 86 -22.46 -9.70 5.43
CA ARG A 86 -22.50 -11.17 5.53
C ARG A 86 -23.33 -11.61 6.72
#